data_AF-A0A9D3V9Y0-F1
#
_entry.id   AF-A0A9D3V9Y0-F1
#
_cell.length_a   1.000
_cell.length_b   1.000
_cell.length_c   1.000
_cell.angle_alpha   90.00
_cell.angle_beta   90.00
_cell.angle_gamma   90.00
#
_symmetry.space_group_name_H-M   'P 1'
#
loop_
_entity.id
_entity.type
_entity.pdbx_description
1 polymer ?
#
loop_
_entity_poly.entity_id
_entity_poly.type
_entity_poly.pdbx_seq_one_letter_code
_entity_poly.pdbx_strand_id
1 'polypeptide(L)'
;MATNEIEKPDTSISSKHSQSPQDNVPQSAPAPAKQVDTSLSSKLVDAKQFILSVAANISSQHLPTYDPNVWGVLTAISNNARKRPQGMNMLLSVDEHWIGRLLEDMSFRIESRLVSTKHCRIYRKRVSNDGAEQSLNCDVSVYLTDISVNETFFNWERLRKNSPELKVQHGDIISFNAPPHHDAELAFAFVYRYALKSAHSVEGACAKRKTDELTCEKKRQKCLGISAPEGPISLDDFRSLQQSNKELRKQLEDQVLAIDKLRNENRATVERHENEIKEIKESVANSYLDQMKEMKILLDVK
;
A
#
# COMPACT_ATOMS: atom_id res chain seq x y z
N MET A 1 -43.87 7.02 -44.84
CA MET A 1 -42.63 6.70 -45.57
C MET A 1 -41.47 7.24 -44.73
N ALA A 2 -40.44 6.52 -44.33
CA ALA A 2 -40.11 5.11 -44.37
C ALA A 2 -39.08 4.88 -43.24
N THR A 3 -39.25 3.78 -42.50
CA THR A 3 -38.23 3.12 -41.68
C THR A 3 -37.19 2.47 -42.60
N ASN A 4 -35.92 2.42 -42.20
CA ASN A 4 -34.97 1.43 -42.73
C ASN A 4 -33.96 1.05 -41.63
N GLU A 5 -34.19 -0.15 -41.11
CA GLU A 5 -33.23 -1.05 -40.48
C GLU A 5 -32.27 -1.57 -41.56
N ILE A 6 -31.01 -1.84 -41.20
CA ILE A 6 -30.11 -2.64 -42.04
C ILE A 6 -29.60 -3.81 -41.20
N GLU A 7 -30.11 -4.96 -41.60
CA GLU A 7 -29.76 -6.32 -41.18
C GLU A 7 -28.55 -6.84 -41.98
N LYS A 8 -27.93 -7.87 -41.39
CA LYS A 8 -26.97 -8.85 -41.90
C LYS A 8 -27.08 -9.22 -43.39
N PRO A 9 -26.04 -9.85 -43.94
CA PRO A 9 -26.30 -11.04 -44.75
C PRO A 9 -25.43 -12.25 -44.35
N ASP A 10 -26.11 -13.36 -44.07
CA ASP A 10 -25.61 -14.72 -44.26
C ASP A 10 -25.91 -15.15 -45.71
N THR A 11 -24.96 -15.81 -46.38
CA THR A 11 -25.19 -16.41 -47.71
C THR A 11 -24.86 -17.90 -47.68
N SER A 12 -25.93 -18.68 -47.54
CA SER A 12 -26.35 -19.92 -48.23
C SER A 12 -25.37 -21.07 -48.59
N ILE A 13 -25.93 -22.26 -48.36
CA ILE A 13 -25.46 -23.65 -48.53
C ILE A 13 -26.01 -24.27 -49.84
N SER A 14 -25.31 -25.21 -50.47
CA SER A 14 -25.84 -26.38 -51.22
C SER A 14 -24.64 -27.28 -51.64
N SER A 15 -24.61 -28.62 -51.68
CA SER A 15 -25.53 -29.71 -51.35
C SER A 15 -24.79 -31.07 -51.45
N LYS A 16 -25.15 -32.02 -50.55
CA LYS A 16 -25.34 -33.49 -50.69
C LYS A 16 -24.27 -34.36 -51.39
N HIS A 17 -23.75 -35.36 -50.66
CA HIS A 17 -24.10 -36.77 -50.90
C HIS A 17 -23.87 -37.66 -49.66
N SER A 18 -24.59 -38.77 -49.67
CA SER A 18 -24.97 -39.66 -48.57
C SER A 18 -24.08 -40.92 -48.44
N GLN A 19 -24.24 -41.61 -47.30
CA GLN A 19 -23.99 -43.03 -47.00
C GLN A 19 -22.59 -43.49 -46.51
N SER A 20 -22.58 -43.95 -45.25
CA SER A 20 -21.70 -45.00 -44.69
C SER A 20 -22.31 -46.39 -44.95
N PRO A 21 -21.51 -47.48 -45.03
CA PRO A 21 -21.19 -48.23 -43.80
C PRO A 21 -19.77 -48.86 -43.74
N GLN A 22 -19.30 -49.03 -42.49
CA GLN A 22 -18.35 -50.01 -41.91
C GLN A 22 -17.25 -50.65 -42.79
N ASP A 23 -15.97 -50.45 -42.43
CA ASP A 23 -15.16 -51.41 -41.63
C ASP A 23 -13.65 -51.04 -41.62
N ASN A 24 -12.96 -51.50 -40.57
CA ASN A 24 -11.51 -51.66 -40.40
C ASN A 24 -10.65 -50.48 -39.89
N VAL A 25 -10.25 -50.63 -38.62
CA VAL A 25 -9.04 -50.11 -37.97
C VAL A 25 -7.83 -50.89 -38.55
N PRO A 26 -6.69 -50.25 -38.94
CA PRO A 26 -5.62 -49.97 -37.97
C PRO A 26 -4.85 -48.63 -38.13
N GLN A 27 -4.59 -48.01 -36.98
CA GLN A 27 -3.45 -47.15 -36.60
C GLN A 27 -2.86 -46.16 -37.62
N SER A 28 -2.97 -44.85 -37.34
CA SER A 28 -1.82 -43.97 -37.05
C SER A 28 -2.24 -42.53 -36.72
N ALA A 29 -1.54 -41.95 -35.73
CA ALA A 29 -1.43 -40.55 -35.30
C ALA A 29 -2.65 -39.84 -34.66
N PRO A 30 -2.61 -39.52 -33.35
CA PRO A 30 -3.48 -38.51 -32.77
C PRO A 30 -2.98 -37.11 -33.13
N ALA A 31 -3.90 -36.27 -33.61
CA ALA A 31 -3.72 -34.83 -33.73
C ALA A 31 -3.32 -34.21 -32.36
N PRO A 32 -2.49 -33.15 -32.34
CA PRO A 32 -2.04 -32.57 -31.09
C PRO A 32 -3.21 -31.96 -30.32
N ALA A 33 -3.48 -32.52 -29.15
CA ALA A 33 -4.35 -31.93 -28.15
C ALA A 33 -3.84 -30.53 -27.79
N LYS A 34 -4.76 -29.56 -27.75
CA LYS A 34 -4.52 -28.22 -27.23
C LYS A 34 -3.92 -28.34 -25.84
N GLN A 35 -2.65 -27.95 -25.70
CA GLN A 35 -2.01 -27.78 -24.41
C GLN A 35 -2.80 -26.70 -23.66
N VAL A 36 -3.46 -27.11 -22.58
CA VAL A 36 -3.98 -26.18 -21.58
C VAL A 36 -2.75 -25.62 -20.85
N ASP A 37 -2.61 -24.30 -20.89
CA ASP A 37 -1.50 -23.54 -20.31
C ASP A 37 -1.37 -23.75 -18.78
N THR A 38 -0.62 -24.77 -18.37
CA THR A 38 -0.20 -24.97 -16.98
C THR A 38 0.74 -23.86 -16.49
N SER A 39 1.31 -23.07 -17.41
CA SER A 39 2.30 -22.02 -17.15
C SER A 39 1.72 -20.73 -16.55
N LEU A 40 0.45 -20.42 -16.83
CA LEU A 40 -0.23 -19.23 -16.30
C LEU A 40 -0.68 -19.45 -14.85
N SER A 41 -1.10 -20.67 -14.52
CA SER A 41 -1.56 -21.02 -13.18
C SER A 41 -0.43 -20.99 -12.15
N SER A 42 0.79 -21.44 -12.49
CA SER A 42 1.93 -21.40 -11.57
C SER A 42 2.38 -19.96 -11.27
N LYS A 43 2.47 -19.12 -12.31
CA LYS A 43 2.78 -17.69 -12.17
C LYS A 43 1.77 -16.94 -11.30
N LEU A 44 0.49 -17.27 -11.41
CA LEU A 44 -0.59 -16.68 -10.60
C LEU A 44 -0.46 -17.06 -9.11
N VAL A 45 -0.12 -18.33 -8.84
CA VAL A 45 0.13 -18.83 -7.48
C VAL A 45 1.34 -18.12 -6.88
N ASP A 46 2.43 -17.98 -7.63
CA ASP A 46 3.63 -17.27 -7.18
C ASP A 46 3.35 -15.79 -6.88
N ALA A 47 2.60 -15.10 -7.75
CA ALA A 47 2.23 -13.70 -7.56
C ALA A 47 1.33 -13.50 -6.31
N LYS A 48 0.38 -14.39 -6.08
CA LYS A 48 -0.46 -14.36 -4.88
C LYS A 48 0.37 -14.56 -3.61
N GLN A 49 1.26 -15.54 -3.59
CA GLN A 49 2.14 -15.80 -2.45
C GLN A 49 3.11 -14.64 -2.20
N PHE A 50 3.61 -14.00 -3.25
CA PHE A 50 4.42 -12.80 -3.14
C PHE A 50 3.67 -11.66 -2.43
N ILE A 51 2.45 -11.34 -2.86
CA ILE A 51 1.66 -10.28 -2.25
C ILE A 51 1.30 -10.60 -0.80
N LEU A 52 0.96 -11.86 -0.49
CA LEU A 52 0.72 -12.30 0.89
C LEU A 52 1.97 -12.14 1.75
N SER A 53 3.15 -12.52 1.24
CA SER A 53 4.43 -12.37 1.95
C SER A 53 4.77 -10.90 2.19
N VAL A 54 4.54 -10.04 1.21
CA VAL A 54 4.73 -8.59 1.32
C VAL A 54 3.78 -8.00 2.37
N ALA A 55 2.50 -8.38 2.34
CA ALA A 55 1.51 -7.91 3.31
C ALA A 55 1.86 -8.38 4.73
N ALA A 56 2.26 -9.64 4.91
CA ALA A 56 2.68 -10.20 6.20
C ALA A 56 3.95 -9.52 6.75
N ASN A 57 4.93 -9.25 5.88
CA ASN A 57 6.12 -8.51 6.28
C ASN A 57 5.76 -7.09 6.73
N ILE A 58 4.94 -6.39 5.95
CA ILE A 58 4.51 -5.02 6.29
C ILE A 58 3.64 -4.98 7.56
N SER A 59 2.75 -5.94 7.75
CA SER A 59 1.87 -6.00 8.92
C SER A 59 2.63 -6.31 10.21
N SER A 60 3.68 -7.14 10.13
CA SER A 60 4.54 -7.47 11.27
C SER A 60 5.47 -6.34 11.71
N GLN A 61 5.75 -5.36 10.85
CA GLN A 61 6.51 -4.18 11.23
C GLN A 61 5.71 -3.33 12.24
N HIS A 62 6.39 -2.68 13.18
CA HIS A 62 5.75 -1.70 14.05
C HIS A 62 5.34 -0.46 13.25
N LEU A 63 4.17 0.10 13.56
CA LEU A 63 3.73 1.37 13.00
C LEU A 63 4.46 2.49 13.75
N PRO A 64 5.24 3.36 13.07
CA PRO A 64 5.89 4.51 13.70
C PRO A 64 4.90 5.66 13.95
N THR A 65 3.59 5.39 14.03
CA THR A 65 2.59 6.44 14.06
C THR A 65 2.61 7.16 15.40
N TYR A 66 3.12 8.39 15.40
CA TYR A 66 3.23 9.25 16.59
C TYR A 66 1.93 10.00 16.93
N ASP A 67 0.92 9.98 16.06
CA ASP A 67 -0.35 10.65 16.28
C ASP A 67 -1.32 9.75 17.07
N PRO A 68 -1.74 10.13 18.30
CA PRO A 68 -2.65 9.35 19.13
C PRO A 68 -4.05 9.18 18.53
N ASN A 69 -4.42 9.98 17.52
CA ASN A 69 -5.73 9.92 16.89
C ASN A 69 -5.83 8.83 15.83
N VAL A 70 -4.69 8.37 15.29
CA VAL A 70 -4.66 7.36 14.24
C VAL A 70 -4.96 5.98 14.84
N TRP A 71 -6.02 5.34 14.34
CA TRP A 71 -6.47 4.02 14.78
C TRP A 71 -6.19 2.91 13.77
N GLY A 72 -5.84 3.28 12.53
CA GLY A 72 -5.47 2.33 11.51
C GLY A 72 -4.63 2.97 10.42
N VAL A 73 -3.92 2.15 9.67
CA VAL A 73 -3.12 2.59 8.51
C VAL A 73 -3.37 1.63 7.36
N LEU A 74 -3.62 2.18 6.17
CA LEU A 74 -3.57 1.42 4.92
C LEU A 74 -2.19 1.63 4.29
N THR A 75 -1.36 0.59 4.28
CA THR A 75 -0.02 0.64 3.68
C THR A 75 -0.04 0.02 2.28
N ALA A 76 0.44 0.76 1.29
CA ALA A 76 0.50 0.33 -0.09
C ALA A 76 1.37 -0.91 -0.28
N ILE A 77 0.81 -1.93 -0.96
CA ILE A 77 1.55 -3.16 -1.31
C ILE A 77 1.78 -3.27 -2.81
N SER A 78 0.86 -2.81 -3.67
CA SER A 78 1.05 -2.80 -5.12
C SER A 78 1.93 -1.65 -5.60
N ASN A 79 2.55 -1.80 -6.77
CA ASN A 79 3.43 -0.78 -7.37
C ASN A 79 2.71 0.56 -7.58
N ASN A 80 1.49 0.53 -8.10
CA ASN A 80 0.68 1.74 -8.30
C ASN A 80 0.30 2.43 -7.00
N ALA A 81 -0.06 1.65 -5.97
CA ALA A 81 -0.37 2.20 -4.66
C ALA A 81 0.87 2.87 -4.03
N ARG A 82 2.07 2.31 -4.24
CA ARG A 82 3.33 2.87 -3.73
C ARG A 82 3.77 4.14 -4.44
N LYS A 83 3.43 4.29 -5.73
CA LYS A 83 3.75 5.47 -6.55
C LYS A 83 2.79 6.66 -6.35
N ARG A 84 1.84 6.56 -5.41
CA ARG A 84 0.93 7.66 -5.09
C ARG A 84 1.72 8.90 -4.62
N PRO A 85 1.37 10.11 -5.11
CA PRO A 85 2.04 11.33 -4.69
C PRO A 85 1.85 11.66 -3.20
N GLN A 86 0.77 11.16 -2.58
CA GLN A 86 0.49 11.32 -1.15
C GLN A 86 1.32 10.38 -0.26
N GLY A 87 2.16 9.54 -0.86
CA GLY A 87 2.95 8.53 -0.17
C GLY A 87 2.24 7.18 -0.05
N MET A 88 2.98 6.25 0.55
CA MET A 88 2.61 4.84 0.63
C MET A 88 1.55 4.53 1.70
N ASN A 89 1.37 5.40 2.70
CA ASN A 89 0.47 5.17 3.82
C ASN A 89 -0.73 6.12 3.77
N MET A 90 -1.93 5.59 4.00
CA MET A 90 -3.09 6.40 4.35
C MET A 90 -3.37 6.24 5.85
N LEU A 91 -3.36 7.34 6.60
CA LEU A 91 -3.54 7.35 8.05
C LEU A 91 -5.02 7.53 8.40
N LEU A 92 -5.60 6.57 9.11
CA LEU A 92 -7.01 6.61 9.49
C LEU A 92 -7.13 7.20 10.90
N SER A 93 -7.52 8.47 11.00
CA SER A 93 -7.62 9.22 12.26
C SER A 93 -9.06 9.52 12.68
N VAL A 94 -9.94 9.86 11.75
CA VAL A 94 -11.36 10.15 12.02
C VAL A 94 -12.22 8.88 12.00
N ASP A 95 -13.47 8.94 12.46
CA ASP A 95 -14.29 7.72 12.55
C ASP A 95 -14.65 7.12 11.18
N GLU A 96 -14.69 7.94 10.11
CA GLU A 96 -15.06 7.52 8.76
C GLU A 96 -14.16 8.18 7.71
N HIS A 97 -13.64 7.36 6.78
CA HIS A 97 -12.83 7.82 5.66
C HIS A 97 -13.39 7.30 4.35
N TRP A 98 -13.49 8.20 3.39
CA TRP A 98 -13.84 7.89 2.02
C TRP A 98 -12.57 7.70 1.21
N ILE A 99 -12.57 6.72 0.30
CA ILE A 99 -11.47 6.48 -0.65
C ILE A 99 -12.05 6.54 -2.06
N GLY A 100 -11.37 7.23 -2.97
CA GLY A 100 -11.88 7.44 -4.31
C GLY A 100 -11.07 8.42 -5.14
N ARG A 101 -11.48 8.65 -6.38
CA ARG A 101 -10.77 9.53 -7.32
C ARG A 101 -11.04 11.02 -7.10
N LEU A 102 -12.23 11.39 -6.63
CA LEU A 102 -12.65 12.80 -6.52
C LEU A 102 -13.14 13.09 -5.11
N LEU A 103 -12.21 13.03 -4.16
CA LEU A 103 -12.43 13.40 -2.76
C LEU A 103 -11.87 14.79 -2.45
N GLU A 104 -12.41 15.41 -1.41
CA GLU A 104 -11.90 16.65 -0.82
C GLU A 104 -10.63 16.41 0.00
N ASP A 105 -10.59 15.29 0.74
CA ASP A 105 -9.37 14.86 1.41
C ASP A 105 -8.42 14.21 0.39
N MET A 106 -7.32 14.92 0.12
CA MET A 106 -6.31 14.46 -0.83
C MET A 106 -5.61 13.19 -0.33
N SER A 107 -5.53 12.95 0.98
CA SER A 107 -4.81 11.83 1.59
C SER A 107 -5.37 10.48 1.16
N PHE A 108 -6.67 10.41 0.84
CA PHE A 108 -7.37 9.20 0.40
C PHE A 108 -7.70 9.19 -1.09
N ARG A 109 -7.21 10.18 -1.84
CA ARG A 109 -7.44 10.28 -3.29
C ARG A 109 -6.59 9.28 -4.06
N ILE A 110 -7.20 8.52 -4.97
CA ILE A 110 -6.50 7.67 -5.94
C ILE A 110 -6.77 8.20 -7.35
N GLU A 111 -5.75 8.79 -7.98
CA GLU A 111 -5.84 9.44 -9.28
C GLU A 111 -5.77 8.44 -10.45
N SER A 112 -6.73 7.53 -10.50
CA SER A 112 -6.88 6.60 -11.62
C SER A 112 -8.32 6.58 -12.11
N ARG A 113 -8.52 6.65 -13.43
CA ARG A 113 -9.85 6.58 -14.07
C ARG A 113 -10.58 5.28 -13.73
N LEU A 114 -9.82 4.25 -13.38
CA LEU A 114 -10.30 2.95 -12.94
C LEU A 114 -10.89 2.97 -11.52
N VAL A 115 -10.64 4.03 -10.74
CA VAL A 115 -11.23 4.25 -9.43
C VAL A 115 -12.41 5.23 -9.54
N SER A 116 -13.55 4.82 -8.97
CA SER A 116 -14.77 5.62 -8.87
C SER A 116 -14.56 6.89 -8.04
N THR A 117 -15.40 7.90 -8.23
CA THR A 117 -15.29 9.20 -7.53
C THR A 117 -15.30 9.04 -6.02
N LYS A 118 -16.29 8.30 -5.50
CA LYS A 118 -16.34 7.70 -4.16
C LYS A 118 -16.36 6.18 -4.36
N HIS A 119 -15.25 5.52 -4.07
CA HIS A 119 -15.06 4.10 -4.39
C HIS A 119 -15.46 3.22 -3.22
N CYS A 120 -14.90 3.46 -2.05
CA CYS A 120 -15.29 2.75 -0.85
C CYS A 120 -15.22 3.66 0.38
N ARG A 121 -15.72 3.12 1.48
CA ARG A 121 -15.77 3.78 2.77
C ARG A 121 -15.21 2.83 3.82
N ILE A 122 -14.20 3.27 4.55
CA ILE A 122 -13.65 2.56 5.70
C ILE A 122 -13.93 3.35 6.97
N TYR A 123 -14.50 2.71 7.98
CA TYR A 123 -14.95 3.40 9.18
C TYR A 123 -14.86 2.49 10.40
N ARG A 124 -14.72 3.09 11.57
CA ARG A 124 -14.74 2.38 12.84
C ARG A 124 -16.06 2.62 13.55
N LYS A 125 -16.60 1.59 14.19
CA LYS A 125 -17.81 1.64 15.00
C LYS A 125 -17.50 1.10 16.38
N ARG A 126 -17.97 1.82 17.39
CA ARG A 126 -18.00 1.36 18.78
C ARG A 126 -19.15 0.37 18.94
N VAL A 127 -18.85 -0.86 19.31
CA VAL A 127 -19.87 -1.86 19.63
C VAL A 127 -20.13 -1.79 21.14
N SER A 128 -21.29 -1.28 21.53
CA SER A 128 -21.77 -1.36 22.90
C SER A 128 -22.43 -2.73 23.07
N ASN A 129 -21.84 -3.61 23.88
CA ASN A 129 -22.50 -4.85 24.26
C ASN A 129 -23.46 -4.53 25.41
N ASP A 130 -24.73 -4.29 25.09
CA ASP A 130 -25.79 -4.08 26.10
C ASP A 130 -26.00 -5.37 26.89
N GLY A 131 -25.30 -5.54 28.02
CA GLY A 131 -25.61 -6.61 28.98
C GLY A 131 -24.45 -7.22 29.76
N ALA A 132 -23.20 -6.78 29.57
CA ALA A 132 -22.09 -7.20 30.41
C ALA A 132 -21.37 -5.98 30.96
N GLU A 133 -21.06 -6.04 32.24
CA GLU A 133 -20.44 -4.99 33.05
C GLU A 133 -19.35 -4.22 32.31
N GLN A 134 -19.29 -2.91 32.57
CA GLN A 134 -18.37 -1.91 32.02
C GLN A 134 -16.93 -2.45 31.87
N SER A 135 -16.66 -3.14 30.78
CA SER A 135 -15.31 -3.36 30.31
C SER A 135 -14.86 -2.02 29.74
N LEU A 136 -13.83 -1.45 30.34
CA LEU A 136 -13.20 -0.17 29.95
C LEU A 136 -12.61 -0.17 28.53
N ASN A 137 -12.82 -1.24 27.76
CA ASN A 137 -12.46 -1.37 26.36
C ASN A 137 -13.76 -1.50 25.55
N CYS A 138 -14.27 -0.38 25.07
CA CYS A 138 -15.26 -0.40 24.01
C CYS A 138 -14.60 -1.04 22.78
N ASP A 139 -15.04 -2.23 22.39
CA ASP A 139 -14.51 -2.94 21.23
C ASP A 139 -14.82 -2.13 19.98
N VAL A 140 -13.79 -1.45 19.48
CA VAL A 140 -13.85 -0.68 18.24
C VAL A 140 -13.62 -1.66 17.10
N SER A 141 -14.67 -1.93 16.33
CA SER A 141 -14.58 -2.74 15.11
C SER A 141 -14.48 -1.84 13.88
N VAL A 142 -13.70 -2.26 12.89
CA VAL A 142 -13.51 -1.54 11.64
C VAL A 142 -14.26 -2.24 10.52
N TYR A 143 -14.90 -1.46 9.67
CA TYR A 143 -15.79 -1.92 8.62
C TYR A 143 -15.43 -1.25 7.29
N LEU A 144 -15.62 -2.00 6.20
CA LEU A 144 -15.45 -1.57 4.83
C LEU A 144 -16.78 -1.73 4.09
N THR A 145 -17.16 -0.70 3.32
CA THR A 145 -18.31 -0.74 2.41
C THR A 145 -17.87 -0.34 1.01
N ASP A 146 -18.19 -1.18 0.03
CA ASP A 146 -17.94 -0.91 -1.38
C ASP A 146 -19.11 -0.16 -2.01
N ILE A 147 -18.83 0.97 -2.65
CA ILE A 147 -19.83 1.80 -3.38
C ILE A 147 -19.35 2.00 -4.84
N SER A 148 -18.28 1.30 -5.22
CA SER A 148 -17.62 1.50 -6.49
C SER A 148 -18.45 1.00 -7.67
N VAL A 149 -18.13 1.53 -8.84
CA VAL A 149 -18.60 1.00 -10.13
C VAL A 149 -17.69 -0.13 -10.62
N ASN A 150 -16.39 -0.02 -10.33
CA ASN A 150 -15.35 -0.91 -10.86
C ASN A 150 -14.86 -1.92 -9.82
N GLU A 151 -15.67 -2.18 -8.80
CA GLU A 151 -15.48 -3.20 -7.77
C GLU A 151 -14.29 -2.94 -6.81
N THR A 152 -14.50 -3.33 -5.55
CA THR A 152 -13.44 -3.46 -4.54
C THR A 152 -13.16 -4.94 -4.30
N PHE A 153 -11.90 -5.31 -4.14
CA PHE A 153 -11.48 -6.66 -3.75
C PHE A 153 -10.97 -6.66 -2.32
N PHE A 154 -11.47 -7.58 -1.50
CA PHE A 154 -11.00 -7.81 -0.14
C PHE A 154 -10.43 -9.21 -0.06
N ASN A 155 -9.16 -9.37 0.30
CA ASN A 155 -8.48 -10.68 0.35
C ASN A 155 -8.75 -11.55 -0.89
N TRP A 156 -8.62 -10.96 -2.09
CA TRP A 156 -8.90 -11.58 -3.41
C TRP A 156 -10.38 -11.86 -3.71
N GLU A 157 -11.28 -11.65 -2.75
CA GLU A 157 -12.71 -11.80 -2.95
C GLU A 157 -13.32 -10.49 -3.46
N ARG A 158 -14.13 -10.58 -4.51
CA ARG A 158 -14.82 -9.44 -5.09
C ARG A 158 -15.97 -9.02 -4.18
N LEU A 159 -15.95 -7.78 -3.72
CA LEU A 159 -17.09 -7.17 -3.04
C LEU A 159 -18.15 -6.77 -4.04
N ARG A 160 -19.41 -6.91 -3.63
CA ARG A 160 -20.54 -6.42 -4.42
C ARG A 160 -20.77 -4.97 -4.07
N LYS A 161 -21.16 -4.17 -5.07
CA LYS A 161 -21.58 -2.80 -4.83
C LYS A 161 -22.74 -2.78 -3.83
N ASN A 162 -22.63 -1.92 -2.81
CA ASN A 162 -23.58 -1.81 -1.71
C ASN A 162 -23.77 -3.13 -0.93
N SER A 163 -22.73 -3.97 -0.86
CA SER A 163 -22.74 -5.16 0.00
C SER A 163 -22.88 -4.79 1.47
N PRO A 164 -23.26 -5.75 2.33
CA PRO A 164 -23.14 -5.60 3.78
C PRO A 164 -21.75 -5.12 4.17
N GLU A 165 -21.69 -4.38 5.28
CA GLU A 165 -20.43 -3.92 5.87
C GLU A 165 -19.53 -5.12 6.20
N LEU A 166 -18.30 -5.08 5.70
CA LEU A 166 -17.33 -6.14 5.91
C LEU A 166 -16.38 -5.76 7.03
N LYS A 167 -16.24 -6.62 8.04
CA LYS A 167 -15.30 -6.38 9.14
C LYS A 167 -13.86 -6.53 8.65
N VAL A 168 -13.03 -5.52 8.91
CA VAL A 168 -11.62 -5.47 8.53
C VAL A 168 -10.74 -5.75 9.76
N GLN A 169 -9.74 -6.61 9.58
CA GLN A 169 -8.77 -7.01 10.59
C GLN A 169 -7.34 -6.67 10.16
N HIS A 170 -6.46 -6.56 11.15
CA HIS A 170 -5.04 -6.33 10.92
C HIS A 170 -4.45 -7.40 9.99
N GLY A 171 -3.78 -6.97 8.92
CA GLY A 171 -3.20 -7.83 7.89
C GLY A 171 -4.09 -8.03 6.66
N ASP A 172 -5.36 -7.61 6.69
CA ASP A 172 -6.25 -7.75 5.55
C ASP A 172 -5.84 -6.88 4.37
N ILE A 173 -6.06 -7.38 3.16
CA ILE A 173 -5.70 -6.70 1.92
C ILE A 173 -6.96 -6.15 1.25
N ILE A 174 -6.92 -4.86 0.94
CA ILE A 174 -7.95 -4.14 0.21
C ILE A 174 -7.34 -3.70 -1.12
N SER A 175 -7.96 -4.08 -2.23
CA SER A 175 -7.52 -3.68 -3.57
C SER A 175 -8.64 -3.05 -4.35
N PHE A 176 -8.35 -1.92 -4.98
CA PHE A 176 -9.31 -1.18 -5.79
C PHE A 176 -9.16 -1.57 -7.25
N ASN A 177 -10.31 -1.72 -7.93
CA ASN A 177 -10.45 -2.00 -9.36
C ASN A 177 -10.01 -3.39 -9.87
N ALA A 178 -9.00 -4.01 -9.27
CA ALA A 178 -8.52 -5.32 -9.70
C ALA A 178 -8.04 -6.14 -8.49
N PRO A 179 -8.04 -7.48 -8.58
CA PRO A 179 -7.45 -8.29 -7.53
C PRO A 179 -5.95 -8.00 -7.37
N PRO A 180 -5.37 -8.20 -6.16
CA PRO A 180 -4.02 -7.74 -5.83
C PRO A 180 -2.87 -8.30 -6.69
N HIS A 181 -3.12 -9.36 -7.45
CA HIS A 181 -2.14 -10.16 -8.21
C HIS A 181 -2.28 -10.01 -9.74
N HIS A 182 -3.33 -9.34 -10.23
CA HIS A 182 -3.43 -9.00 -11.64
C HIS A 182 -2.37 -7.96 -12.00
N ASP A 183 -2.06 -7.85 -13.31
CA ASP A 183 -1.06 -6.96 -13.90
C ASP A 183 -0.76 -5.76 -13.00
N ALA A 184 0.49 -5.69 -12.55
CA ALA A 184 0.96 -4.76 -11.51
C ALA A 184 0.68 -3.27 -11.82
N GLU A 185 0.20 -2.99 -13.03
CA GLU A 185 -0.17 -1.70 -13.58
C GLU A 185 -1.66 -1.34 -13.40
N LEU A 186 -2.53 -2.25 -12.95
CA LEU A 186 -3.98 -1.99 -12.80
C LEU A 186 -4.45 -1.95 -11.34
N ALA A 187 -3.84 -2.74 -10.46
CA ALA A 187 -4.31 -2.90 -9.08
C ALA A 187 -3.76 -1.84 -8.13
N PHE A 188 -4.64 -1.23 -7.33
CA PHE A 188 -4.27 -0.38 -6.20
C PHE A 188 -4.54 -1.14 -4.91
N ALA A 189 -3.54 -1.89 -4.44
CA ALA A 189 -3.67 -2.76 -3.28
C ALA A 189 -2.96 -2.18 -2.05
N PHE A 190 -3.62 -2.32 -0.90
CA PHE A 190 -3.17 -1.87 0.41
C PHE A 190 -3.39 -2.98 1.44
N VAL A 191 -2.50 -3.06 2.41
CA VAL A 191 -2.70 -3.88 3.62
C VAL A 191 -3.17 -2.99 4.76
N TYR A 192 -4.22 -3.40 5.45
CA TYR A 192 -4.71 -2.73 6.65
C TYR A 192 -3.89 -3.13 7.86
N ARG A 193 -3.46 -2.13 8.64
CA ARG A 193 -2.70 -2.30 9.86
C ARG A 193 -3.41 -1.57 10.98
N TYR A 194 -3.84 -2.32 11.98
CA TYR A 194 -4.37 -1.73 13.20
C TYR A 194 -3.28 -0.94 13.94
N ALA A 195 -3.55 0.32 14.28
CA ALA A 195 -2.68 1.12 15.13
C ALA A 195 -3.05 0.86 16.58
N LEU A 196 -2.23 0.07 17.28
CA LEU A 196 -2.35 -0.07 18.72
C LEU A 196 -2.14 1.31 19.34
N LYS A 197 -3.13 1.80 20.07
CA LYS A 197 -2.91 2.91 20.98
C LYS A 197 -1.82 2.47 21.95
N SER A 198 -0.62 3.00 21.79
CA SER A 198 0.30 3.05 22.92
C SER A 198 -0.50 3.74 24.01
N ALA A 199 -0.81 3.03 25.10
CA ALA A 199 -1.38 3.67 26.26
C ALA A 199 -0.42 4.80 26.61
N HIS A 200 -0.80 6.05 26.32
CA HIS A 200 -0.03 7.19 26.75
C HIS A 200 0.05 7.06 28.26
N SER A 201 1.27 6.75 28.71
CA SER A 201 1.75 6.90 30.06
C SER A 201 1.17 8.21 30.59
N VAL A 202 0.20 8.10 31.49
CA VAL A 202 -0.16 9.23 32.35
C VAL A 202 1.14 9.60 33.07
N GLU A 203 1.59 10.80 32.79
CA GLU A 203 2.70 11.43 33.46
C GLU A 203 2.46 11.37 34.98
N GLY A 204 3.44 10.83 35.71
CA GLY A 204 3.49 10.96 37.17
C GLY A 204 3.42 9.70 38.02
N ALA A 205 3.97 8.55 37.60
CA ALA A 205 4.53 7.59 38.56
C ALA A 205 5.48 6.60 37.87
N CYS A 206 6.76 6.68 38.23
CA CYS A 206 7.73 5.64 37.96
C CYS A 206 7.26 4.32 38.60
N ALA A 207 6.67 3.41 37.84
CA ALA A 207 6.52 2.02 38.26
C ALA A 207 6.46 1.08 37.04
N LYS A 208 7.46 0.20 37.00
CA LYS A 208 7.68 -0.84 36.01
C LYS A 208 6.57 -1.90 36.00
N ARG A 209 6.20 -2.28 34.77
CA ARG A 209 5.73 -3.61 34.29
C ARG A 209 4.24 -3.96 34.35
N LYS A 210 3.91 -4.72 33.30
CA LYS A 210 2.65 -5.31 32.85
C LYS A 210 2.16 -6.41 33.78
N THR A 211 0.84 -6.63 33.82
CA THR A 211 0.19 -7.91 34.13
C THR A 211 -1.28 -7.79 33.69
N ASP A 212 -1.73 -8.64 32.77
CA ASP A 212 -2.70 -9.67 33.17
C ASP A 212 -2.83 -10.78 32.13
N GLU A 213 -2.76 -11.98 32.67
CA GLU A 213 -2.70 -13.29 32.06
C GLU A 213 -3.95 -14.04 32.57
N LEU A 214 -4.73 -14.65 31.68
CA LEU A 214 -5.86 -15.47 32.10
C LEU A 214 -5.41 -16.91 32.35
N THR A 215 -5.83 -17.40 33.53
CA THR A 215 -6.04 -18.80 33.95
C THR A 215 -4.84 -19.67 34.33
N CYS A 216 -4.69 -19.97 35.64
CA CYS A 216 -5.03 -21.27 36.24
C CYS A 216 -4.68 -21.39 37.75
N GLU A 217 -5.22 -22.44 38.37
CA GLU A 217 -5.68 -22.56 39.75
C GLU A 217 -4.67 -22.72 40.92
N LYS A 218 -5.18 -22.31 42.10
CA LYS A 218 -4.96 -22.75 43.51
C LYS A 218 -3.86 -23.79 43.82
N LYS A 219 -2.88 -23.38 44.64
CA LYS A 219 -2.63 -23.88 46.02
C LYS A 219 -1.52 -23.08 46.72
N ARG A 220 -1.71 -22.84 48.03
CA ARG A 220 -0.82 -22.10 48.93
C ARG A 220 0.54 -22.78 49.10
N GLN A 221 1.65 -22.05 48.87
CA GLN A 221 2.90 -22.28 49.60
C GLN A 221 3.82 -21.04 49.62
N LYS A 222 3.93 -20.48 50.82
CA LYS A 222 5.06 -19.76 51.47
C LYS A 222 6.17 -19.14 50.60
N CYS A 223 6.21 -17.80 50.63
CA CYS A 223 7.36 -16.91 50.89
C CYS A 223 8.64 -16.98 50.02
N LEU A 224 8.98 -15.80 49.47
CA LEU A 224 10.30 -15.25 49.09
C LEU A 224 10.90 -15.67 47.73
N GLY A 225 10.88 -14.71 46.80
CA GLY A 225 11.67 -14.74 45.57
C GLY A 225 10.91 -14.09 44.41
N ILE A 226 11.24 -12.83 44.12
CA ILE A 226 10.78 -12.12 42.91
C ILE A 226 11.47 -12.78 41.71
N SER A 227 10.88 -13.84 41.16
CA SER A 227 11.25 -14.36 39.85
C SER A 227 10.17 -13.91 38.87
N ALA A 228 10.56 -13.09 37.90
CA ALA A 228 9.81 -12.98 36.65
C ALA A 228 9.76 -14.38 36.00
N PRO A 229 8.77 -14.68 35.12
CA PRO A 229 8.69 -15.97 34.43
C PRO A 229 9.86 -16.18 33.44
N GLU A 230 10.62 -15.12 33.15
CA GLU A 230 11.85 -15.19 32.38
C GLU A 230 13.00 -15.68 33.28
N GLY A 231 13.64 -16.78 32.89
CA GLY A 231 14.86 -17.26 33.54
C GLY A 231 15.96 -16.19 33.59
N PRO A 232 17.07 -16.42 34.32
CA PRO A 232 18.19 -15.49 34.34
C PRO A 232 18.67 -15.23 32.92
N ILE A 233 18.67 -13.96 32.50
CA ILE A 233 19.20 -13.51 31.21
C ILE A 233 20.65 -14.03 31.11
N SER A 234 20.98 -14.69 30.00
CA SER A 234 22.33 -15.19 29.79
C SER A 234 23.32 -14.03 29.79
N LEU A 235 24.49 -14.21 30.41
CA LEU A 235 25.57 -13.22 30.35
C LEU A 235 25.98 -12.91 28.91
N ASP A 236 25.73 -13.84 27.99
CA ASP A 236 26.00 -13.68 26.57
C ASP A 236 25.02 -12.74 25.87
N ASP A 237 23.75 -12.78 26.26
CA ASP A 237 22.72 -11.86 25.75
C ASP A 237 23.03 -10.43 26.18
N PHE A 238 23.50 -10.25 27.41
CA PHE A 238 23.89 -8.93 27.92
C PHE A 238 25.07 -8.34 27.12
N ARG A 239 26.11 -9.14 26.86
CA ARG A 239 27.25 -8.71 26.03
C ARG A 239 26.83 -8.42 24.59
N SER A 240 26.02 -9.29 24.00
CA SER A 240 25.49 -9.13 22.64
C SER A 240 24.67 -7.84 22.52
N LEU A 241 23.82 -7.57 23.50
CA LEU A 241 23.01 -6.35 23.53
C LEU A 241 23.87 -5.09 23.72
N GLN A 242 24.92 -5.14 24.55
CA GLN A 242 25.87 -4.03 24.69
C GLN A 242 26.61 -3.75 23.38
N GLN A 243 27.08 -4.79 22.68
CA GLN A 243 27.74 -4.64 21.38
C GLN A 243 26.76 -4.10 20.33
N SER A 244 25.54 -4.63 20.26
CA SER A 244 24.51 -4.16 19.34
C SER A 244 24.16 -2.68 19.57
N ASN A 245 24.02 -2.25 20.82
CA ASN A 245 23.78 -0.84 21.13
C ASN A 245 24.97 0.06 20.77
N LYS A 246 26.21 -0.41 20.95
CA LYS A 246 27.41 0.32 20.54
C LYS A 246 27.45 0.47 19.01
N GLU A 247 27.20 -0.60 18.29
CA GLU A 247 27.18 -0.61 16.83
C GLU A 247 26.06 0.28 16.29
N LEU A 248 24.86 0.24 16.90
CA LEU A 248 23.74 1.09 16.49
C LEU A 248 24.06 2.59 16.67
N ARG A 249 24.74 2.95 17.77
CA ARG A 249 25.20 4.34 17.97
C ARG A 249 26.20 4.76 16.90
N LYS A 250 27.15 3.88 16.57
CA LYS A 250 28.12 4.13 15.51
C LYS A 250 27.43 4.30 14.14
N GLN A 251 26.48 3.44 13.80
CA GLN A 251 25.70 3.55 12.56
C GLN A 251 24.91 4.85 12.49
N LEU A 252 24.37 5.31 13.62
CA LEU A 252 23.66 6.59 13.69
C LEU A 252 24.62 7.76 13.46
N GLU A 253 25.80 7.75 14.07
CA GLU A 253 26.86 8.74 13.84
C GLU A 253 27.30 8.76 12.36
N ASP A 254 27.55 7.60 11.77
CA ASP A 254 27.93 7.45 10.36
C ASP A 254 26.83 7.97 9.41
N GLN A 255 25.56 7.69 9.71
CA GLN A 255 24.42 8.20 8.92
C GLN A 255 24.28 9.72 9.02
N VAL A 256 24.46 10.30 10.21
CA VAL A 256 24.43 11.75 10.40
C VAL A 256 25.53 12.42 9.57
N LEU A 257 26.76 11.88 9.62
CA LEU A 257 27.87 12.37 8.80
C LEU A 257 27.57 12.28 7.30
N ALA A 258 26.97 11.17 6.85
CA ALA A 258 26.58 11.01 5.45
C ALA A 258 25.52 12.03 5.01
N ILE A 259 24.52 12.30 5.86
CA ILE A 259 23.48 13.30 5.61
C ILE A 259 24.10 14.70 5.49
N ASP A 260 25.00 15.07 6.40
CA ASP A 260 25.63 16.38 6.39
C ASP A 260 26.54 16.56 5.16
N LYS A 261 27.24 15.51 4.74
CA LYS A 261 28.01 15.51 3.48
C LYS A 261 27.09 15.76 2.27
N LEU A 262 25.99 15.02 2.15
CA LEU A 262 25.04 15.18 1.06
C LEU A 262 24.40 16.57 1.04
N ARG A 263 24.07 17.13 2.21
CA ARG A 263 23.54 18.50 2.32
C ARG A 263 24.55 19.54 1.85
N ASN A 264 25.83 19.38 2.19
CA ASN A 264 26.89 20.28 1.74
C ASN A 264 27.15 20.18 0.23
N GLU A 265 27.18 18.96 -0.31
CA GLU A 265 27.31 18.74 -1.77
C GLU A 265 26.14 19.33 -2.54
N ASN A 266 24.91 19.16 -2.04
CA ASN A 266 23.72 19.73 -2.64
C ASN A 266 23.77 21.26 -2.63
N ARG A 267 24.12 21.88 -1.48
CA ARG A 267 24.32 23.33 -1.37
C ARG A 267 25.36 23.84 -2.38
N ALA A 268 26.52 23.20 -2.48
CA ALA A 268 27.57 23.58 -3.42
C ALA A 268 27.15 23.39 -4.89
N THR A 269 26.29 22.43 -5.18
CA THR A 269 25.76 22.20 -6.54
C THR A 269 24.74 23.25 -6.92
N VAL A 270 23.84 23.60 -6.00
CA VAL A 270 22.86 24.68 -6.20
C VAL A 270 23.58 26.00 -6.43
N GLU A 271 24.57 26.35 -5.61
CA GLU A 271 25.36 27.58 -5.76
C GLU A 271 26.09 27.65 -7.11
N ARG A 272 26.67 26.53 -7.58
CA ARG A 272 27.26 26.47 -8.92
C ARG A 272 26.25 26.70 -10.03
N HIS A 273 25.09 26.03 -9.97
CA HIS A 273 24.05 26.21 -10.97
C HIS A 273 23.49 27.65 -10.97
N GLU A 274 23.34 28.27 -9.80
CA GLU A 274 22.93 29.68 -9.69
C GLU A 274 23.96 30.62 -10.33
N ASN A 275 25.25 30.38 -10.11
CA ASN A 275 26.34 31.16 -10.72
C ASN A 275 26.37 30.97 -12.26
N GLU A 276 26.25 29.75 -12.76
CA GLU A 276 26.20 29.46 -14.20
C GLU A 276 25.01 30.17 -14.86
N ILE A 277 23.82 30.14 -14.25
CA ILE A 277 22.64 30.85 -14.75
C ILE A 277 22.89 32.36 -14.77
N LYS A 278 23.57 32.90 -13.75
CA LYS A 278 23.89 34.32 -13.66
C LYS A 278 24.87 34.73 -14.77
N GLU A 279 25.93 33.97 -15.00
CA GLU A 279 26.90 34.21 -16.07
C GLU A 279 26.26 34.14 -17.47
N ILE A 280 25.36 33.18 -17.70
CA ILE A 280 24.61 33.09 -18.96
C ILE A 280 23.72 34.33 -19.14
N LYS A 281 23.02 34.78 -18.10
CA LYS A 281 22.19 35.99 -18.18
C LYS A 281 23.03 37.24 -18.47
N GLU A 282 24.18 37.37 -17.82
CA GLU A 282 25.09 38.50 -18.02
C GLU A 282 25.71 38.50 -19.42
N SER A 283 26.16 37.34 -19.92
CA SER A 283 26.70 37.23 -21.28
C SER A 283 25.67 37.54 -22.36
N VAL A 284 24.43 37.08 -22.20
CA VAL A 284 23.32 37.42 -23.10
C VAL A 284 23.02 38.92 -23.06
N ALA A 285 22.92 39.50 -21.87
CA ALA A 285 22.65 40.94 -21.70
C ALA A 285 23.76 41.80 -22.34
N ASN A 286 25.03 41.44 -22.13
CA ASN A 286 26.17 42.13 -22.72
C ASN A 286 26.16 42.01 -24.25
N SER A 287 25.84 40.83 -24.80
CA SER A 287 25.73 40.64 -26.26
C SER A 287 24.68 41.56 -26.89
N TYR A 288 23.48 41.66 -26.30
CA TYR A 288 22.45 42.59 -26.78
C TYR A 288 22.87 44.05 -26.64
N LEU A 289 23.54 44.40 -25.55
CA LEU A 289 24.00 45.75 -25.30
C LEU A 289 25.08 46.17 -26.32
N ASP A 290 25.97 45.25 -26.69
CA ASP A 290 26.99 45.50 -27.71
C ASP A 290 26.39 45.60 -29.12
N GLN A 291 25.41 44.76 -29.48
CA GLN A 291 24.64 44.90 -30.72
C GLN A 291 23.94 46.27 -30.82
N MET A 292 23.36 46.74 -29.71
CA MET A 292 22.71 48.06 -29.65
C MET A 292 23.71 49.21 -29.83
N LYS A 293 24.92 49.11 -29.25
CA LYS A 293 25.99 50.08 -29.46
C LYS A 293 26.44 50.10 -30.92
N GLU A 294 26.63 48.93 -31.52
CA GLU A 294 27.06 48.80 -32.92
C GLU A 294 26.03 49.42 -33.87
N MET A 295 24.74 49.12 -33.67
CA MET A 295 23.63 49.73 -34.40
C MET A 295 23.61 51.26 -34.26
N LYS A 296 23.88 51.78 -33.06
CA LYS A 296 23.95 53.22 -32.82
C LYS A 296 25.11 53.87 -33.58
N ILE A 297 26.29 53.26 -33.56
CA ILE A 297 27.46 53.75 -34.32
C ILE A 297 27.14 53.78 -35.82
N LEU A 298 26.53 52.74 -36.36
CA LEU A 298 26.10 52.68 -37.77
C LEU A 298 25.11 53.80 -38.15
N LEU A 299 24.24 54.21 -37.22
CA LEU A 299 23.29 55.30 -37.42
C LEU A 299 23.93 56.69 -37.30
N ASP A 300 24.91 56.86 -36.40
CA ASP A 300 25.60 58.14 -36.15
C ASP A 300 26.65 58.49 -37.23
N VAL A 301 27.03 57.54 -38.09
CA VAL A 301 28.02 57.73 -39.18
C VAL A 301 27.39 58.30 -40.48
N LYS A 302 26.20 58.90 -40.40
CA LYS A 302 25.46 59.43 -41.56
C LYS A 302 25.18 60.93 -41.42
#